data_AF-A0A163SKA2-F1
#
_entry.id   AF-A0A163SKA2-F1
#
_cell.length_a   1.000
_cell.length_b   1.000
_cell.length_c   1.000
_cell.angle_alpha   90.00
_cell.angle_beta   90.00
_cell.angle_gamma   90.00
#
_symmetry.space_group_name_H-M   'P 1'
#
loop_
_entity.id
_entity.type
_entity.pdbx_description
1 polymer ?
#
loop_
_entity_poly.entity_id
_entity_poly.type
_entity_poly.pdbx_seq_one_letter_code
_entity_poly.pdbx_strand_id
1 'polypeptide(L)'
;MKEGLIIKLYRERAGLTQTQLGEGICSVTHISKIERGITQYSSEIISLICKRLNIDLNKEMKQYKLLEKKLHEWLEVMVKQQLEELEILKEEIENNAYIYLSEVQNSYQILLARYYFTKGNLQKGKEILDACQQQLGLLDRYEKHLLEHTLGIYYLSLGKIKEAIHHLTNINPIEYNNHEFYYHLASAFHMIQAKVKAYHFGNLALSYFRKTNNFKRMLDTETLMLIQMGYNDVYHFEDTVERYQALIKSCKTYKEDVKVVNLWHNLGVDFAAKNLYIEAREAYEKALEGCYSLSLPHIELGARRGLVHCSILIGDTEKAILKKHIQLGNALANQMKNETYLHVFHLLEIMLNHSQSDAYYQYLEQTFLPHLHETGQESLLLIYEKEIFHYYRTTSQYEKAAELASKYMSASL
;
A
#
# COMPACT_ATOMS: atom_id res chain seq x y z
N MET A 1 -7.13 -27.50 23.38
CA MET A 1 -8.61 -27.63 23.38
C MET A 1 -9.18 -26.33 23.91
N LYS A 2 -10.02 -25.66 23.12
CA LYS A 2 -10.52 -24.29 23.34
C LYS A 2 -11.48 -24.19 24.53
N GLU A 3 -12.14 -25.30 24.85
CA GLU A 3 -13.04 -25.47 25.98
C GLU A 3 -12.35 -25.13 27.32
N GLY A 4 -11.08 -25.52 27.47
CA GLY A 4 -10.29 -25.23 28.66
C GLY A 4 -10.10 -23.75 28.92
N LEU A 5 -9.88 -22.96 27.87
CA LEU A 5 -9.70 -21.50 27.96
C LEU A 5 -10.99 -20.81 28.39
N ILE A 6 -12.13 -21.26 27.87
CA ILE A 6 -13.45 -20.74 28.26
C ILE A 6 -13.74 -21.06 29.73
N ILE A 7 -13.50 -22.30 30.16
CA ILE A 7 -13.67 -22.72 31.56
C ILE A 7 -12.80 -21.86 32.48
N LYS A 8 -11.53 -21.65 32.12
CA LYS A 8 -10.59 -20.80 32.87
C LYS A 8 -11.12 -19.36 33.00
N LEU A 9 -11.59 -18.77 31.91
CA LEU A 9 -12.13 -17.41 31.90
C LEU A 9 -13.32 -17.25 32.84
N TYR A 10 -14.28 -18.18 32.77
CA TYR A 10 -15.46 -18.15 33.64
C TYR A 10 -15.12 -18.44 35.10
N ARG A 11 -14.16 -19.32 35.37
CA ARG A 11 -13.63 -19.53 36.72
C ARG A 11 -13.07 -18.23 37.30
N GLU A 12 -12.26 -17.51 36.54
CA GLU A 12 -11.64 -16.25 36.97
C GLU A 12 -12.69 -15.16 37.20
N ARG A 13 -13.71 -15.06 36.33
CA ARG A 13 -14.85 -14.15 36.52
C ARG A 13 -15.67 -14.47 37.77
N ALA A 14 -15.81 -15.75 38.10
CA ALA A 14 -16.49 -16.20 39.31
C ALA A 14 -15.62 -16.06 40.58
N GLY A 15 -14.36 -15.62 40.45
CA GLY A 15 -13.43 -15.50 41.57
C GLY A 15 -13.01 -16.84 42.20
N LEU A 16 -13.18 -17.96 41.49
CA LEU A 16 -12.91 -19.29 42.00
C LEU A 16 -11.45 -19.71 41.79
N THR A 17 -10.86 -20.37 42.77
CA THR A 17 -9.58 -21.08 42.60
C THR A 17 -9.81 -22.40 41.85
N GLN A 18 -8.76 -22.98 41.26
CA GLN A 18 -8.85 -24.31 40.62
C GLN A 18 -9.28 -25.40 41.61
N THR A 19 -8.91 -25.26 42.88
CA THR A 19 -9.37 -26.12 43.98
C THR A 19 -10.87 -26.03 44.19
N GLN A 20 -11.41 -24.82 44.33
CA GLN A 20 -12.84 -24.62 44.50
C GLN A 20 -13.65 -25.08 43.28
N LEU A 21 -13.10 -24.91 42.07
CA LEU A 21 -13.73 -25.43 40.86
C LEU A 21 -13.75 -26.97 40.83
N GLY A 22 -12.67 -27.61 41.27
CA GLY A 22 -12.53 -29.07 41.25
C GLY A 22 -13.19 -29.81 42.42
N GLU A 23 -13.48 -29.14 43.53
CA GLU A 23 -13.97 -29.77 44.77
C GLU A 23 -15.21 -30.66 44.54
N GLY A 24 -15.15 -31.94 44.89
CA GLY A 24 -16.24 -32.90 44.66
C GLY A 24 -16.48 -33.28 43.19
N ILE A 25 -15.58 -32.89 42.27
CA ILE A 25 -15.64 -33.22 40.83
C ILE A 25 -14.34 -33.93 40.39
N CYS A 26 -13.18 -33.29 40.54
CA CYS A 26 -11.88 -33.84 40.16
C CYS A 26 -10.71 -33.12 40.89
N SER A 27 -9.47 -33.59 40.70
CA SER A 27 -8.30 -32.98 41.35
C SER A 27 -7.96 -31.61 40.76
N VAL A 28 -7.31 -30.75 41.56
CA VAL A 28 -6.74 -29.46 41.12
C VAL A 28 -5.85 -29.63 39.90
N THR A 29 -5.01 -30.67 39.91
CA THR A 29 -4.12 -30.99 38.80
C THR A 29 -4.88 -31.38 37.53
N HIS A 30 -6.05 -32.01 37.66
CA HIS A 30 -6.92 -32.32 36.54
C HIS A 30 -7.56 -31.04 35.97
N ILE A 31 -8.12 -30.16 36.80
CA ILE A 31 -8.64 -28.84 36.37
C ILE A 31 -7.55 -28.03 35.64
N SER A 32 -6.36 -27.95 36.21
CA SER A 32 -5.22 -27.26 35.58
C SER A 32 -4.85 -27.82 34.21
N LYS A 33 -4.98 -29.13 34.01
CA LYS A 33 -4.74 -29.78 32.71
C LYS A 33 -5.90 -29.56 31.74
N ILE A 34 -7.14 -29.53 32.21
CA ILE A 34 -8.33 -29.18 31.41
C ILE A 34 -8.21 -27.75 30.90
N GLU A 35 -7.93 -26.78 31.79
CA GLU A 35 -7.82 -25.36 31.44
C GLU A 35 -6.72 -25.07 30.41
N ARG A 36 -5.63 -25.85 30.44
CA ARG A 36 -4.54 -25.78 29.44
C ARG A 36 -4.81 -26.62 28.19
N GLY A 37 -5.87 -27.42 28.17
CA GLY A 37 -6.23 -28.29 27.06
C GLY A 37 -5.27 -29.45 26.83
N ILE A 38 -4.57 -29.93 27.86
CA ILE A 38 -3.51 -30.96 27.78
C ILE A 38 -4.03 -32.36 28.15
N THR A 39 -5.24 -32.49 28.70
CA THR A 39 -5.83 -33.78 29.07
C THR A 39 -7.21 -33.95 28.48
N GLN A 40 -7.54 -35.20 28.12
CA GLN A 40 -8.92 -35.59 27.86
C GLN A 40 -9.69 -35.70 29.18
N TYR A 41 -10.99 -35.43 29.10
CA TYR A 41 -11.91 -35.43 30.22
C TYR A 41 -13.23 -36.10 29.79
N SER A 42 -13.97 -36.68 30.73
CA SER A 42 -15.29 -37.25 30.43
C SER A 42 -16.35 -36.14 30.27
N SER A 43 -17.42 -36.45 29.56
CA SER A 43 -18.59 -35.57 29.44
C SER A 43 -19.22 -35.25 30.80
N GLU A 44 -19.15 -36.17 31.75
CA GLU A 44 -19.67 -36.00 33.12
C GLU A 44 -18.88 -34.94 33.90
N ILE A 45 -17.55 -34.99 33.85
CA ILE A 45 -16.69 -34.00 34.54
C ILE A 45 -16.97 -32.59 34.01
N ILE A 46 -17.08 -32.43 32.69
CA ILE A 46 -17.38 -31.14 32.08
C ILE A 46 -18.79 -30.66 32.44
N SER A 47 -19.78 -31.54 32.41
CA SER A 47 -21.14 -31.19 32.82
C SER A 47 -21.19 -30.64 34.24
N LEU A 48 -20.47 -31.27 35.18
CA LEU A 48 -20.37 -30.81 36.56
C LEU A 48 -19.65 -29.46 36.69
N ILE A 49 -18.55 -29.26 35.96
CA ILE A 49 -17.82 -27.98 35.94
C ILE A 49 -18.69 -26.86 35.36
N CYS A 50 -19.35 -27.09 34.22
CA CYS A 50 -20.23 -26.13 33.58
C CYS A 50 -21.42 -25.76 34.47
N LYS A 51 -21.99 -26.75 35.17
CA LYS A 51 -23.07 -26.51 36.16
C LYS A 51 -22.60 -25.63 37.31
N ARG A 52 -21.36 -25.83 37.81
CA ARG A 52 -20.78 -25.00 38.87
C ARG A 52 -20.50 -23.57 38.43
N LEU A 53 -20.05 -23.39 37.18
CA LEU A 53 -19.80 -22.08 36.58
C LEU A 53 -21.08 -21.40 36.07
N ASN A 54 -22.21 -22.12 36.05
CA ASN A 54 -23.48 -21.67 35.50
C ASN A 54 -23.37 -21.22 34.03
N ILE A 55 -22.68 -22.01 33.21
CA ILE A 55 -22.47 -21.73 31.78
C ILE A 55 -22.97 -22.85 30.87
N ASP A 56 -23.38 -22.46 29.67
CA ASP A 56 -23.56 -23.38 28.54
C ASP A 56 -22.31 -23.36 27.66
N LEU A 57 -21.40 -24.32 27.89
CA LEU A 57 -20.13 -24.40 27.16
C LEU A 57 -20.31 -24.50 25.65
N ASN A 58 -21.38 -25.13 25.14
CA ASN A 58 -21.62 -25.22 23.71
C ASN A 58 -21.99 -23.86 23.12
N LYS A 59 -22.81 -23.09 23.83
CA LYS A 59 -23.14 -21.71 23.45
C LYS A 59 -21.88 -20.83 23.46
N GLU A 60 -21.05 -20.94 24.48
CA GLU A 60 -19.82 -20.15 24.58
C GLU A 60 -18.77 -20.53 23.51
N MET A 61 -18.63 -21.81 23.21
CA MET A 61 -17.79 -22.28 22.11
C MET A 61 -18.26 -21.76 20.76
N LYS A 62 -19.58 -21.59 20.54
CA LYS A 62 -20.11 -20.97 19.32
C LYS A 62 -19.75 -19.48 19.25
N GLN A 63 -19.85 -18.75 20.36
CA GLN A 63 -19.47 -17.33 20.43
C GLN A 63 -17.98 -17.12 20.19
N TYR A 64 -17.13 -18.00 20.74
CA TYR A 64 -15.69 -18.00 20.49
C TYR A 64 -15.38 -18.22 19.00
N LYS A 65 -15.97 -19.25 18.38
CA LYS A 65 -15.79 -19.52 16.93
C LYS A 65 -16.29 -18.36 16.06
N LEU A 66 -17.37 -17.69 16.48
CA LEU A 66 -17.86 -16.51 15.80
C LEU A 66 -16.85 -15.37 15.87
N LEU A 67 -16.18 -15.17 17.00
CA LEU A 67 -15.11 -14.17 17.13
C LEU A 67 -13.94 -14.47 16.19
N GLU A 68 -13.49 -15.72 16.11
CA GLU A 68 -12.44 -16.11 15.16
C GLU A 68 -12.86 -15.79 13.73
N LYS A 69 -14.10 -16.09 13.36
CA LYS A 69 -14.65 -15.75 12.04
C LYS A 69 -14.67 -14.23 11.81
N LYS A 70 -15.08 -13.46 12.81
CA LYS A 70 -15.09 -11.99 12.73
C LYS A 70 -13.70 -11.40 12.54
N LEU A 71 -12.65 -11.95 13.17
CA LEU A 71 -11.28 -11.51 12.90
C LEU A 71 -10.86 -11.75 11.44
N HIS A 72 -11.24 -12.89 10.87
CA HIS A 72 -10.99 -13.18 9.45
C HIS A 72 -11.77 -12.21 8.55
N GLU A 73 -13.05 -11.97 8.85
CA GLU A 73 -13.88 -10.98 8.16
C GLU A 73 -13.28 -9.56 8.28
N TRP A 74 -12.73 -9.22 9.45
CA TRP A 74 -12.09 -7.93 9.68
C TRP A 74 -10.85 -7.75 8.81
N LEU A 75 -10.02 -8.78 8.69
CA LEU A 75 -8.91 -8.80 7.75
C LEU A 75 -9.41 -8.68 6.29
N GLU A 76 -10.46 -9.40 5.92
CA GLU A 76 -11.04 -9.33 4.57
C GLU A 76 -11.52 -7.92 4.21
N VAL A 77 -12.24 -7.23 5.10
CA VAL A 77 -12.72 -5.85 4.83
C VAL A 77 -11.56 -4.85 4.76
N MET A 78 -10.48 -5.06 5.54
CA MET A 78 -9.24 -4.29 5.38
C MET A 78 -8.64 -4.48 3.99
N VAL A 79 -8.53 -5.73 3.54
CA VAL A 79 -7.98 -6.07 2.21
C VAL A 79 -8.87 -5.52 1.09
N LYS A 80 -10.19 -5.57 1.25
CA LYS A 80 -11.21 -5.07 0.29
C LYS A 80 -11.42 -3.56 0.32
N GLN A 81 -10.74 -2.83 1.21
CA GLN A 81 -10.88 -1.37 1.36
C GLN A 81 -12.33 -0.94 1.61
N GLN A 82 -12.99 -1.64 2.54
CA GLN A 82 -14.38 -1.44 2.97
C GLN A 82 -14.38 -0.70 4.32
N LEU A 83 -14.23 0.63 4.27
CA LEU A 83 -13.97 1.45 5.46
C LEU A 83 -15.17 1.55 6.42
N GLU A 84 -16.40 1.45 5.91
CA GLU A 84 -17.60 1.51 6.76
C GLU A 84 -17.72 0.21 7.57
N GLU A 85 -17.63 -0.95 6.91
CA GLU A 85 -17.66 -2.26 7.53
C GLU A 85 -16.46 -2.50 8.47
N LEU A 86 -15.32 -1.86 8.19
CA LEU A 86 -14.12 -1.90 9.03
C LEU A 86 -14.39 -1.40 10.46
N GLU A 87 -15.15 -0.32 10.62
CA GLU A 87 -15.48 0.24 11.94
C GLU A 87 -16.51 -0.61 12.67
N ILE A 88 -17.55 -1.06 11.95
CA ILE A 88 -18.61 -1.90 12.52
C ILE A 88 -18.01 -3.18 13.10
N LEU A 89 -17.18 -3.88 12.31
CA LEU A 89 -16.55 -5.12 12.76
C LEU A 89 -15.59 -4.89 13.94
N LYS A 90 -14.89 -3.76 13.98
CA LYS A 90 -14.02 -3.41 15.12
C LYS A 90 -14.83 -3.31 16.41
N GLU A 91 -15.95 -2.59 16.40
CA GLU A 91 -16.82 -2.46 17.57
C GLU A 91 -17.39 -3.82 18.01
N GLU A 92 -17.85 -4.63 17.05
CA GLU A 92 -18.37 -5.96 17.33
C GLU A 92 -17.33 -6.93 17.92
N ILE A 93 -16.07 -6.83 17.48
CA ILE A 93 -14.95 -7.62 17.99
C ILE A 93 -14.60 -7.18 19.41
N GLU A 94 -14.48 -5.87 19.65
CA GLU A 94 -14.11 -5.30 20.95
C GLU A 94 -15.16 -5.51 22.03
N ASN A 95 -16.44 -5.57 21.65
CA ASN A 95 -17.54 -5.91 22.55
C ASN A 95 -17.61 -7.42 22.88
N ASN A 96 -16.78 -8.26 22.27
CA ASN A 96 -16.78 -9.69 22.52
C ASN A 96 -15.98 -10.06 23.78
N ALA A 97 -16.64 -10.75 24.71
CA ALA A 97 -16.09 -11.22 25.97
C ALA A 97 -14.84 -12.11 25.87
N TYR A 98 -14.56 -12.69 24.70
CA TYR A 98 -13.47 -13.64 24.45
C TYR A 98 -12.21 -13.02 23.86
N ILE A 99 -12.21 -11.72 23.55
CA ILE A 99 -11.08 -11.05 22.87
C ILE A 99 -9.75 -11.11 23.63
N TYR A 100 -9.81 -11.24 24.96
CA TYR A 100 -8.64 -11.34 25.84
C TYR A 100 -8.15 -12.78 26.06
N LEU A 101 -8.74 -13.77 25.37
CA LEU A 101 -8.19 -15.12 25.38
C LEU A 101 -6.94 -15.17 24.51
N SER A 102 -5.87 -15.78 25.02
CA SER A 102 -4.53 -15.73 24.44
C SER A 102 -4.47 -16.15 22.96
N GLU A 103 -5.26 -17.14 22.56
CA GLU A 103 -5.32 -17.64 21.17
C GLU A 103 -5.92 -16.63 20.17
N VAL A 104 -6.79 -15.73 20.63
CA VAL A 104 -7.47 -14.73 19.77
C VAL A 104 -6.80 -13.37 19.89
N GLN A 105 -6.28 -13.09 21.09
CA GLN A 105 -5.70 -11.80 21.45
C GLN A 105 -4.52 -11.45 20.53
N ASN A 106 -3.64 -12.40 20.21
CA ASN A 106 -2.48 -12.18 19.35
C ASN A 106 -2.90 -11.72 17.95
N SER A 107 -3.73 -12.51 17.27
CA SER A 107 -4.33 -12.17 15.98
C SER A 107 -5.05 -10.81 16.01
N TYR A 108 -5.84 -10.55 17.05
CA TYR A 108 -6.51 -9.25 17.22
C TYR A 108 -5.52 -8.09 17.35
N GLN A 109 -4.46 -8.20 18.16
CA GLN A 109 -3.47 -7.13 18.32
C GLN A 109 -2.75 -6.83 17.00
N ILE A 110 -2.36 -7.84 16.24
CA ILE A 110 -1.70 -7.63 14.94
C ILE A 110 -2.67 -6.95 13.95
N LEU A 111 -3.93 -7.38 13.91
CA LEU A 111 -4.95 -6.72 13.07
C LEU A 111 -5.28 -5.30 13.55
N LEU A 112 -5.23 -5.04 14.85
CA LEU A 112 -5.42 -3.71 15.42
C LEU A 112 -4.27 -2.76 15.04
N ALA A 113 -3.03 -3.23 15.03
CA ALA A 113 -1.92 -2.46 14.49
C ALA A 113 -2.15 -2.11 13.02
N ARG A 114 -2.59 -3.09 12.22
CA ARG A 114 -2.92 -2.89 10.81
C ARG A 114 -4.07 -1.88 10.62
N TYR A 115 -5.10 -1.92 11.46
CA TYR A 115 -6.17 -0.91 11.49
C TYR A 115 -5.60 0.49 11.69
N TYR A 116 -4.67 0.68 12.63
CA TYR A 116 -4.06 1.99 12.85
C TYR A 116 -3.24 2.48 11.66
N PHE A 117 -2.58 1.60 10.92
CA PHE A 117 -1.93 1.97 9.67
C PHE A 117 -2.93 2.43 8.61
N THR A 118 -4.07 1.75 8.46
CA THR A 118 -5.16 2.19 7.58
C THR A 118 -5.70 3.58 7.96
N LYS A 119 -5.64 3.95 9.24
CA LYS A 119 -6.03 5.28 9.75
C LYS A 119 -4.90 6.32 9.72
N GLY A 120 -3.72 5.97 9.23
CA GLY A 120 -2.55 6.84 9.19
C GLY A 120 -1.86 7.05 10.55
N ASN A 121 -2.25 6.32 11.60
CA ASN A 121 -1.61 6.40 12.91
C ASN A 121 -0.48 5.35 13.02
N LEU A 122 0.64 5.65 12.36
CA LEU A 122 1.79 4.74 12.31
C LEU A 122 2.43 4.50 13.68
N GLN A 123 2.43 5.52 14.55
CA GLN A 123 3.01 5.44 15.89
C GLN A 123 2.30 4.40 16.74
N LYS A 124 0.97 4.52 16.86
CA LYS A 124 0.16 3.60 17.68
C LYS A 124 0.20 2.16 17.14
N GLY A 125 0.16 2.00 15.81
CA GLY A 125 0.30 0.68 15.21
C GLY A 125 1.67 0.05 15.51
N LYS A 126 2.75 0.85 15.48
CA LYS A 126 4.10 0.36 15.79
C LYS A 126 4.26 -0.09 17.24
N GLU A 127 3.75 0.68 18.20
CA GLU A 127 3.77 0.32 19.63
C GLU A 127 3.14 -1.06 19.88
N ILE A 128 2.03 -1.35 19.20
CA ILE A 128 1.36 -2.66 19.28
C ILE A 128 2.23 -3.77 18.65
N LEU A 129 2.80 -3.52 17.46
CA LEU A 129 3.66 -4.52 16.82
C LEU A 129 4.91 -4.83 17.65
N ASP A 130 5.50 -3.83 18.31
CA ASP A 130 6.67 -4.04 19.17
C ASP A 130 6.35 -4.99 20.33
N ALA A 131 5.18 -4.83 20.96
CA ALA A 131 4.70 -5.75 21.98
C ALA A 131 4.48 -7.17 21.42
N CYS A 132 3.91 -7.31 20.21
CA CYS A 132 3.76 -8.61 19.56
C CYS A 132 5.12 -9.26 19.24
N GLN A 133 6.11 -8.48 18.79
CA GLN A 133 7.46 -8.97 18.48
C GLN A 133 8.17 -9.50 19.73
N GLN A 134 7.99 -8.86 20.89
CA GLN A 134 8.54 -9.36 22.17
C GLN A 134 7.95 -10.72 22.57
N GLN A 135 6.78 -11.08 22.04
CA GLN A 135 6.05 -12.30 22.36
C GLN A 135 6.01 -13.30 21.19
N LEU A 136 6.97 -13.24 20.26
CA LEU A 136 7.10 -14.13 19.10
C LEU A 136 6.97 -15.64 19.41
N GLY A 137 7.42 -16.06 20.60
CA GLY A 137 7.33 -17.45 21.06
C GLY A 137 5.90 -17.93 21.33
N LEU A 138 4.95 -17.01 21.55
CA LEU A 138 3.54 -17.30 21.81
C LEU A 138 2.69 -17.30 20.53
N LEU A 139 3.22 -16.81 19.42
CA LEU A 139 2.52 -16.74 18.14
C LEU A 139 2.51 -18.12 17.46
N ASP A 140 1.36 -18.49 16.90
CA ASP A 140 1.28 -19.64 16.02
C ASP A 140 1.93 -19.35 14.65
N ARG A 141 1.91 -20.34 13.75
CA ARG A 141 2.52 -20.18 12.41
C ARG A 141 1.82 -19.12 11.57
N TYR A 142 0.49 -19.10 11.59
CA TYR A 142 -0.30 -18.13 10.83
C TYR A 142 -0.05 -16.72 11.36
N GLU A 143 -0.05 -16.54 12.68
CA GLU A 143 0.17 -15.27 13.37
C GLU A 143 1.55 -14.69 13.12
N LYS A 144 2.59 -15.54 13.02
CA LYS A 144 3.93 -15.09 12.63
C LYS A 144 3.93 -14.48 11.22
N HIS A 145 3.29 -15.14 10.25
CA HIS A 145 3.19 -14.60 8.89
C HIS A 145 2.28 -13.37 8.81
N LEU A 146 1.22 -13.31 9.63
CA LEU A 146 0.39 -12.11 9.76
C LEU A 146 1.19 -10.92 10.33
N LEU A 147 2.07 -11.17 11.29
CA LEU A 147 2.99 -10.18 11.86
C LEU A 147 4.00 -9.69 10.80
N GLU A 148 4.67 -10.61 10.09
CA GLU A 148 5.58 -10.28 8.99
C GLU A 148 4.89 -9.43 7.91
N HIS A 149 3.69 -9.81 7.51
CA HIS A 149 2.91 -9.05 6.55
C HIS A 149 2.60 -7.63 7.06
N THR A 150 2.19 -7.51 8.32
CA THR A 150 1.83 -6.22 8.91
C THR A 150 3.05 -5.32 9.14
N LEU A 151 4.22 -5.89 9.45
CA LEU A 151 5.51 -5.18 9.46
C LEU A 151 5.90 -4.71 8.05
N GLY A 152 5.69 -5.55 7.03
CA GLY A 152 5.89 -5.16 5.64
C GLY A 152 5.06 -3.93 5.23
N ILE A 153 3.77 -3.91 5.61
CA ILE A 153 2.89 -2.74 5.41
C ILE A 153 3.42 -1.50 6.14
N TYR A 154 3.85 -1.66 7.40
CA TYR A 154 4.44 -0.58 8.18
C TYR A 154 5.68 0.03 7.50
N TYR A 155 6.64 -0.79 7.08
CA TYR A 155 7.85 -0.27 6.45
C TYR A 155 7.58 0.34 5.07
N LEU A 156 6.61 -0.18 4.31
CA LEU A 156 6.14 0.47 3.09
C LEU A 156 5.58 1.87 3.38
N SER A 157 4.78 2.02 4.43
CA SER A 157 4.21 3.32 4.82
C SER A 157 5.25 4.35 5.25
N LEU A 158 6.44 3.89 5.67
CA LEU A 158 7.60 4.74 5.99
C LEU A 158 8.52 5.02 4.80
N GLY A 159 8.29 4.40 3.64
CA GLY A 159 9.23 4.43 2.51
C GLY A 159 10.52 3.62 2.74
N LYS A 160 10.57 2.76 3.77
CA LYS A 160 11.72 1.90 4.09
C LYS A 160 11.64 0.59 3.30
N ILE A 161 11.95 0.68 2.00
CA ILE A 161 11.60 -0.38 1.04
C ILE A 161 12.39 -1.66 1.24
N LYS A 162 13.65 -1.57 1.67
CA LYS A 162 14.50 -2.75 1.90
C LYS A 162 13.95 -3.60 3.06
N GLU A 163 13.56 -2.96 4.15
CA GLU A 163 12.95 -3.58 5.32
C GLU A 163 11.58 -4.17 4.98
N ALA A 164 10.77 -3.46 4.20
CA ALA A 164 9.51 -3.99 3.71
C ALA A 164 9.69 -5.29 2.91
N ILE A 165 10.62 -5.31 1.95
CA ILE A 165 10.92 -6.52 1.16
C ILE A 165 11.38 -7.65 2.07
N HIS A 166 12.29 -7.39 3.02
CA HIS A 166 12.78 -8.38 3.95
C HIS A 166 11.64 -9.12 4.66
N HIS A 167 10.73 -8.39 5.30
CA HIS A 167 9.59 -8.98 6.00
C HIS A 167 8.63 -9.72 5.07
N LEU A 168 8.27 -9.10 3.93
CA LEU A 168 7.31 -9.69 3.01
C LEU A 168 7.84 -10.98 2.33
N THR A 169 9.15 -11.10 2.12
CA THR A 169 9.75 -12.32 1.55
C THR A 169 9.84 -13.49 2.51
N ASN A 170 9.73 -13.25 3.82
CA ASN A 170 9.73 -14.31 4.84
C ASN A 170 8.39 -15.06 4.92
N ILE A 171 7.34 -14.55 4.27
CA ILE A 171 5.99 -15.12 4.33
C ILE A 171 5.91 -16.43 3.52
N ASN A 172 5.42 -17.48 4.17
CA ASN A 172 5.13 -18.75 3.50
C ASN A 172 3.66 -18.79 3.01
N PRO A 173 3.39 -18.82 1.69
CA PRO A 173 2.03 -18.78 1.15
C PRO A 173 1.18 -20.02 1.47
N ILE A 174 1.79 -21.13 1.90
CA ILE A 174 1.07 -22.35 2.33
C ILE A 174 0.54 -22.17 3.76
N GLU A 175 1.31 -21.52 4.62
CA GLU A 175 0.96 -21.29 6.02
C GLU A 175 0.14 -20.01 6.24
N TYR A 176 0.17 -19.08 5.28
CA TYR A 176 -0.56 -17.82 5.30
C TYR A 176 -1.45 -17.67 4.07
N ASN A 177 -2.75 -17.87 4.26
CA ASN A 177 -3.74 -17.91 3.17
C ASN A 177 -4.14 -16.53 2.62
N ASN A 178 -3.73 -15.42 3.26
CA ASN A 178 -3.98 -14.08 2.74
C ASN A 178 -2.84 -13.66 1.80
N HIS A 179 -2.99 -13.91 0.50
CA HIS A 179 -1.96 -13.62 -0.50
C HIS A 179 -1.90 -12.16 -0.96
N GLU A 180 -2.55 -11.23 -0.24
CA GLU A 180 -2.40 -9.79 -0.45
C GLU A 180 -0.94 -9.34 -0.29
N PHE A 181 -0.10 -10.06 0.46
CA PHE A 181 1.31 -9.71 0.60
C PHE A 181 2.06 -9.66 -0.75
N TYR A 182 1.60 -10.39 -1.77
CA TYR A 182 2.14 -10.26 -3.13
C TYR A 182 1.91 -8.86 -3.73
N TYR A 183 0.78 -8.22 -3.42
CA TYR A 183 0.53 -6.84 -3.85
C TYR A 183 1.51 -5.87 -3.20
N HIS A 184 1.80 -6.08 -1.91
CA HIS A 184 2.79 -5.29 -1.19
C HIS A 184 4.22 -5.53 -1.71
N LEU A 185 4.58 -6.78 -2.07
CA LEU A 185 5.84 -7.07 -2.75
C LEU A 185 5.90 -6.37 -4.12
N ALA A 186 4.84 -6.44 -4.92
CA ALA A 186 4.77 -5.78 -6.21
C ALA A 186 4.98 -4.27 -6.08
N SER A 187 4.34 -3.65 -5.08
CA SER A 187 4.49 -2.24 -4.75
C SER A 187 5.93 -1.90 -4.31
N ALA A 188 6.52 -2.72 -3.44
CA ALA A 188 7.91 -2.55 -2.99
C ALA A 188 8.91 -2.62 -4.15
N PHE A 189 8.76 -3.61 -5.04
CA PHE A 189 9.61 -3.76 -6.21
C PHE A 189 9.41 -2.65 -7.24
N HIS A 190 8.21 -2.09 -7.36
CA HIS A 190 7.96 -0.90 -8.16
C HIS A 190 8.74 0.31 -7.63
N MET A 191 8.75 0.53 -6.31
CA MET A 191 9.45 1.67 -5.69
C MET A 191 10.97 1.64 -5.90
N ILE A 192 11.57 0.45 -6.06
CA ILE A 192 13.00 0.29 -6.40
C ILE A 192 13.24 0.04 -7.91
N GLN A 193 12.27 0.36 -8.76
CA GLN A 193 12.36 0.23 -10.23
C GLN A 193 12.65 -1.19 -10.75
N ALA A 194 12.41 -2.22 -9.93
CA ALA A 194 12.57 -3.62 -10.31
C ALA A 194 11.34 -4.12 -11.11
N LYS A 195 11.10 -3.54 -12.29
CA LYS A 195 9.88 -3.70 -13.10
C LYS A 195 9.44 -5.15 -13.31
N VAL A 196 10.39 -6.05 -13.63
CA VAL A 196 10.09 -7.48 -13.86
C VAL A 196 9.55 -8.16 -12.61
N LYS A 197 10.16 -7.90 -11.44
CA LYS A 197 9.69 -8.44 -10.16
C LYS A 197 8.35 -7.84 -9.77
N ALA A 198 8.19 -6.53 -9.95
CA ALA A 198 6.93 -5.84 -9.70
C ALA A 198 5.79 -6.44 -10.53
N TYR A 199 6.01 -6.67 -11.83
CA TYR A 199 5.03 -7.31 -12.71
C TYR A 199 4.74 -8.77 -12.31
N HIS A 200 5.76 -9.55 -11.96
CA HIS A 200 5.60 -10.94 -11.53
C HIS A 200 4.71 -11.04 -10.27
N PHE A 201 5.04 -10.30 -9.21
CA PHE A 201 4.25 -10.29 -7.99
C PHE A 201 2.86 -9.66 -8.19
N GLY A 202 2.74 -8.69 -9.09
CA GLY A 202 1.45 -8.14 -9.51
C GLY A 202 0.52 -9.21 -10.10
N ASN A 203 1.03 -10.11 -10.94
CA ASN A 203 0.22 -11.22 -11.48
C ASN A 203 -0.26 -12.18 -10.39
N LEU A 204 0.59 -12.51 -9.41
CA LEU A 204 0.23 -13.38 -8.28
C LEU A 204 -0.87 -12.72 -7.43
N ALA A 205 -0.72 -11.43 -7.12
CA ALA A 205 -1.72 -10.65 -6.40
C ALA A 205 -3.04 -10.58 -7.17
N LEU A 206 -3.01 -10.32 -8.48
CA LEU A 206 -4.20 -10.25 -9.32
C LEU A 206 -4.95 -11.59 -9.36
N SER A 207 -4.23 -12.72 -9.44
CA SER A 207 -4.83 -14.05 -9.35
C SER A 207 -5.56 -14.26 -8.01
N TYR A 208 -4.94 -13.85 -6.91
CA TYR A 208 -5.56 -13.92 -5.58
C TYR A 208 -6.80 -13.04 -5.50
N PHE A 209 -6.72 -11.76 -5.89
CA PHE A 209 -7.85 -10.84 -5.81
C PHE A 209 -9.02 -11.23 -6.72
N ARG A 210 -8.77 -11.87 -7.86
CA ARG A 210 -9.81 -12.49 -8.69
C ARG A 210 -10.51 -13.62 -7.95
N LYS A 211 -9.76 -14.54 -7.32
CA LYS A 211 -10.33 -15.65 -6.54
C LYS A 211 -11.14 -15.18 -5.33
N THR A 212 -10.74 -14.07 -4.71
CA THR A 212 -11.42 -13.52 -3.53
C THR A 212 -12.43 -12.40 -3.86
N ASN A 213 -12.74 -12.18 -5.14
CA ASN A 213 -13.64 -11.12 -5.61
C ASN A 213 -13.34 -9.72 -5.04
N ASN A 214 -12.06 -9.37 -4.93
CA ASN A 214 -11.63 -8.07 -4.42
C ASN A 214 -11.43 -7.07 -5.57
N PHE A 215 -12.54 -6.49 -6.05
CA PHE A 215 -12.55 -5.61 -7.21
C PHE A 215 -11.64 -4.39 -7.05
N LYS A 216 -11.68 -3.71 -5.89
CA LYS A 216 -10.84 -2.52 -5.68
C LYS A 216 -9.36 -2.83 -5.78
N ARG A 217 -8.91 -3.95 -5.21
CA ARG A 217 -7.52 -4.40 -5.31
C ARG A 217 -7.14 -4.94 -6.68
N MET A 218 -8.08 -5.53 -7.43
CA MET A 218 -7.83 -5.87 -8.84
C MET A 218 -7.49 -4.62 -9.64
N LEU A 219 -8.27 -3.54 -9.49
CA LEU A 219 -8.01 -2.26 -10.16
C LEU A 219 -6.65 -1.66 -9.77
N ASP A 220 -6.32 -1.69 -8.46
CA ASP A 220 -5.01 -1.22 -7.96
C ASP A 220 -3.86 -2.01 -8.58
N THR A 221 -4.00 -3.33 -8.64
CA THR A 221 -2.96 -4.23 -9.14
C THR A 221 -2.78 -4.09 -10.65
N GLU A 222 -3.86 -4.00 -11.41
CA GLU A 222 -3.79 -3.78 -12.86
C GLU A 222 -3.21 -2.41 -13.19
N THR A 223 -3.51 -1.38 -12.39
CA THR A 223 -2.86 -0.05 -12.49
C THR A 223 -1.36 -0.16 -12.29
N LEU A 224 -0.93 -0.83 -11.22
CA LEU A 224 0.49 -1.05 -10.91
C LEU A 224 1.20 -1.78 -12.06
N MET A 225 0.57 -2.81 -12.62
CA MET A 225 1.12 -3.60 -13.72
C MET A 225 1.26 -2.78 -15.00
N LEU A 226 0.30 -1.92 -15.34
CA LEU A 226 0.37 -1.02 -16.50
C LEU A 226 1.56 -0.07 -16.40
N ILE A 227 1.80 0.50 -15.21
CA ILE A 227 2.97 1.37 -14.97
C ILE A 227 4.30 0.63 -15.24
N GLN A 228 4.37 -0.69 -14.98
CA GLN A 228 5.60 -1.45 -15.23
C GLN A 228 5.83 -1.68 -16.73
N MET A 229 4.77 -1.83 -17.52
CA MET A 229 4.85 -1.94 -18.97
C MET A 229 5.24 -0.59 -19.57
N GLY A 230 4.50 0.46 -19.20
CA GLY A 230 4.72 1.84 -19.62
C GLY A 230 4.96 2.01 -21.12
N TYR A 231 5.75 3.03 -21.48
CA TYR A 231 6.24 3.25 -22.85
C TYR A 231 7.33 2.26 -23.31
N ASN A 232 7.76 1.31 -22.47
CA ASN A 232 8.83 0.37 -22.83
C ASN A 232 8.36 -0.76 -23.76
N ASP A 233 7.05 -0.93 -23.94
CA ASP A 233 6.54 -1.78 -25.02
C ASP A 233 6.78 -1.07 -26.36
N VAL A 234 7.87 -1.45 -27.03
CA VAL A 234 8.27 -0.87 -28.32
C VAL A 234 7.35 -1.34 -29.44
N TYR A 235 6.69 -2.48 -29.28
CA TYR A 235 5.94 -3.14 -30.36
C TYR A 235 4.41 -3.04 -30.20
N HIS A 236 3.89 -2.88 -28.97
CA HIS A 236 2.45 -2.93 -28.68
C HIS A 236 1.97 -1.80 -27.77
N PHE A 237 2.40 -0.57 -28.03
CA PHE A 237 1.94 0.58 -27.24
C PHE A 237 0.41 0.78 -27.35
N GLU A 238 -0.18 0.48 -28.51
CA GLU A 238 -1.64 0.51 -28.72
C GLU A 238 -2.37 -0.43 -27.76
N ASP A 239 -1.90 -1.67 -27.58
CA ASP A 239 -2.45 -2.62 -26.60
C ASP A 239 -2.39 -2.07 -25.16
N THR A 240 -1.33 -1.33 -24.84
CA THR A 240 -1.20 -0.67 -23.52
C THR A 240 -2.26 0.42 -23.36
N VAL A 241 -2.49 1.24 -24.39
CA VAL A 241 -3.55 2.27 -24.41
C VAL A 241 -4.94 1.64 -24.27
N GLU A 242 -5.22 0.56 -25.01
CA GLU A 242 -6.50 -0.16 -24.91
C GLU A 242 -6.74 -0.69 -23.49
N ARG A 243 -5.71 -1.24 -22.85
CA ARG A 243 -5.80 -1.71 -21.46
C ARG A 243 -6.03 -0.57 -20.47
N TYR A 244 -5.39 0.58 -20.64
CA TYR A 244 -5.70 1.78 -19.86
C TYR A 244 -7.16 2.19 -20.02
N GLN A 245 -7.66 2.25 -21.26
CA GLN A 245 -9.04 2.64 -21.54
C GLN A 245 -10.06 1.66 -20.94
N ALA A 246 -9.81 0.35 -21.06
CA ALA A 246 -10.62 -0.70 -20.43
C ALA A 246 -10.63 -0.56 -18.90
N LEU A 247 -9.46 -0.31 -18.29
CA LEU A 247 -9.34 -0.14 -16.85
C LEU A 247 -10.03 1.14 -16.36
N ILE A 248 -9.92 2.25 -17.10
CA ILE A 248 -10.65 3.50 -16.83
C ILE A 248 -12.16 3.25 -16.85
N LYS A 249 -12.67 2.50 -17.84
CA LYS A 249 -14.09 2.13 -17.92
C LYS A 249 -14.51 1.31 -16.70
N SER A 250 -13.70 0.33 -16.30
CA SER A 250 -13.95 -0.47 -15.09
C SER A 250 -14.00 0.41 -13.84
N CYS A 251 -13.01 1.29 -13.63
CA CYS A 251 -13.00 2.21 -12.49
C CYS A 251 -14.26 3.08 -12.44
N LYS A 252 -14.73 3.60 -13.59
CA LYS A 252 -16.00 4.35 -13.67
C LYS A 252 -17.21 3.50 -13.27
N THR A 253 -17.29 2.24 -13.72
CA THR A 253 -18.37 1.31 -13.33
C THR A 253 -18.40 1.07 -11.83
N TYR A 254 -17.24 0.97 -11.19
CA TYR A 254 -17.13 0.77 -9.74
C TYR A 254 -17.10 2.07 -8.91
N LYS A 255 -17.29 3.24 -9.56
CA LYS A 255 -17.25 4.57 -8.91
C LYS A 255 -15.94 4.87 -8.18
N GLU A 256 -14.83 4.39 -8.74
CA GLU A 256 -13.48 4.62 -8.23
C GLU A 256 -12.85 5.85 -8.92
N ASP A 257 -13.45 7.03 -8.73
CA ASP A 257 -13.14 8.23 -9.52
C ASP A 257 -11.69 8.72 -9.34
N VAL A 258 -11.13 8.58 -8.13
CA VAL A 258 -9.71 8.91 -7.87
C VAL A 258 -8.78 8.04 -8.73
N LYS A 259 -9.12 6.77 -8.94
CA LYS A 259 -8.34 5.85 -9.80
C LYS A 259 -8.47 6.22 -11.26
N VAL A 260 -9.64 6.70 -11.70
CA VAL A 260 -9.82 7.23 -13.07
C VAL A 260 -8.86 8.39 -13.33
N VAL A 261 -8.76 9.34 -12.39
CA VAL A 261 -7.85 10.49 -12.51
C VAL A 261 -6.39 10.05 -12.58
N ASN A 262 -5.96 9.13 -11.72
CA ASN A 262 -4.62 8.56 -11.75
C ASN A 262 -4.31 7.85 -13.07
N LEU A 263 -5.26 7.09 -13.62
CA LEU A 263 -5.07 6.37 -14.88
C LEU A 263 -4.92 7.32 -16.07
N TRP A 264 -5.71 8.39 -16.13
CA TRP A 264 -5.53 9.43 -17.15
C TRP A 264 -4.17 10.13 -17.03
N HIS A 265 -3.75 10.44 -15.80
CA HIS A 265 -2.43 11.02 -15.55
C HIS A 265 -1.31 10.09 -16.04
N ASN A 266 -1.34 8.81 -15.65
CA ASN A 266 -0.33 7.82 -16.05
C ASN A 266 -0.31 7.60 -17.55
N LEU A 267 -1.47 7.53 -18.20
CA LEU A 267 -1.58 7.41 -19.65
C LEU A 267 -0.97 8.64 -20.35
N GLY A 268 -1.15 9.85 -19.80
CA GLY A 268 -0.50 11.07 -20.29
C GLY A 268 1.03 11.02 -20.17
N VAL A 269 1.55 10.42 -19.10
CA VAL A 269 3.01 10.20 -18.92
C VAL A 269 3.54 9.26 -19.99
N ASP A 270 2.84 8.17 -20.27
CA ASP A 270 3.23 7.19 -21.28
C ASP A 270 3.17 7.76 -22.70
N PHE A 271 2.11 8.51 -23.05
CA PHE A 271 2.03 9.22 -24.33
C PHE A 271 3.19 10.22 -24.51
N ALA A 272 3.48 11.03 -23.47
CA ALA A 272 4.56 12.00 -23.52
C ALA A 272 5.93 11.33 -23.72
N ALA A 273 6.16 10.18 -23.08
CA ALA A 273 7.40 9.41 -23.24
C ALA A 273 7.56 8.79 -24.64
N LYS A 274 6.46 8.59 -25.37
CA LYS A 274 6.44 8.21 -26.80
C LYS A 274 6.46 9.40 -27.76
N ASN A 275 6.56 10.63 -27.25
CA ASN A 275 6.46 11.89 -28.01
C ASN A 275 5.10 12.12 -28.68
N LEU A 276 4.05 11.45 -28.20
CA LEU A 276 2.65 11.64 -28.63
C LEU A 276 2.04 12.78 -27.81
N TYR A 277 2.52 14.00 -28.06
CA TYR A 277 2.24 15.15 -27.18
C TYR A 277 0.79 15.62 -27.20
N ILE A 278 0.08 15.45 -28.32
CA ILE A 278 -1.33 15.85 -28.44
C ILE A 278 -2.19 14.96 -27.54
N GLU A 279 -2.01 13.65 -27.66
CA GLU A 279 -2.69 12.62 -26.87
C GLU A 279 -2.32 12.73 -25.38
N ALA A 280 -1.05 13.03 -25.09
CA ALA A 280 -0.60 13.29 -23.73
C ALA A 280 -1.33 14.50 -23.12
N ARG A 281 -1.43 15.62 -23.85
CA ARG A 281 -2.16 16.81 -23.40
C ARG A 281 -3.63 16.48 -23.10
N GLU A 282 -4.33 15.80 -24.01
CA GLU A 282 -5.73 15.41 -23.80
C GLU A 282 -5.91 14.52 -22.56
N ALA A 283 -4.97 13.60 -22.32
CA ALA A 283 -4.99 12.75 -21.14
C ALA A 283 -4.78 13.56 -19.84
N TYR A 284 -3.84 14.53 -19.85
CA TYR A 284 -3.64 15.42 -18.71
C TYR A 284 -4.83 16.36 -18.46
N GLU A 285 -5.50 16.84 -19.51
CA GLU A 285 -6.73 17.64 -19.39
C GLU A 285 -7.83 16.85 -18.67
N LYS A 286 -8.08 15.60 -19.08
CA LYS A 286 -9.03 14.71 -18.41
C LYS A 286 -8.65 14.43 -16.95
N ALA A 287 -7.36 14.29 -16.65
CA ALA A 287 -6.89 14.15 -15.28
C ALA A 287 -7.17 15.43 -14.45
N LEU A 288 -6.91 16.62 -15.01
CA LEU A 288 -7.14 17.90 -14.34
C LEU A 288 -8.61 18.18 -14.06
N GLU A 289 -9.51 17.85 -15.00
CA GLU A 289 -10.96 17.95 -14.79
C GLU A 289 -11.40 17.19 -13.53
N GLY A 290 -10.89 15.97 -13.33
CA GLY A 290 -11.17 15.18 -12.13
C GLY A 290 -10.43 15.65 -10.88
N CYS A 291 -9.25 16.27 -11.02
CA CYS A 291 -8.54 16.85 -9.87
C CYS A 291 -9.34 17.99 -9.23
N TYR A 292 -10.01 18.82 -10.03
CA TYR A 292 -10.79 19.96 -9.54
C TYR A 292 -12.04 19.54 -8.78
N SER A 293 -12.71 18.46 -9.21
CA SER A 293 -13.91 17.96 -8.54
C SER A 293 -13.59 17.20 -7.25
N LEU A 294 -12.47 16.49 -7.21
CA LEU A 294 -12.09 15.60 -6.10
C LEU A 294 -11.05 16.20 -5.14
N SER A 295 -10.52 17.39 -5.42
CA SER A 295 -9.45 18.03 -4.66
C SER A 295 -8.21 17.13 -4.51
N LEU A 296 -7.56 16.80 -5.64
CA LEU A 296 -6.39 15.90 -5.71
C LEU A 296 -5.09 16.66 -6.02
N PRO A 297 -4.52 17.40 -5.05
CA PRO A 297 -3.48 18.39 -5.33
C PRO A 297 -2.16 17.78 -5.81
N HIS A 298 -1.80 16.57 -5.35
CA HIS A 298 -0.58 15.88 -5.80
C HIS A 298 -0.63 15.51 -7.28
N ILE A 299 -1.77 15.00 -7.76
CA ILE A 299 -1.95 14.62 -9.17
C ILE A 299 -2.07 15.88 -10.03
N GLU A 300 -2.72 16.92 -9.51
CA GLU A 300 -2.85 18.21 -10.19
C GLU A 300 -1.48 18.80 -10.53
N LEU A 301 -0.52 18.80 -9.60
CA LEU A 301 0.84 19.27 -9.87
C LEU A 301 1.49 18.54 -11.05
N GLY A 302 1.41 17.20 -11.04
CA GLY A 302 1.95 16.36 -12.12
C GLY A 302 1.25 16.57 -13.46
N ALA A 303 -0.08 16.64 -13.47
CA ALA A 303 -0.87 16.84 -14.68
C ALA A 303 -0.67 18.25 -15.26
N ARG A 304 -0.55 19.29 -14.42
CA ARG A 304 -0.21 20.66 -14.87
C ARG A 304 1.18 20.71 -15.51
N ARG A 305 2.18 20.07 -14.89
CA ARG A 305 3.53 19.94 -15.47
C ARG A 305 3.45 19.30 -16.87
N GLY A 306 2.79 18.14 -16.95
CA GLY A 306 2.65 17.39 -18.19
C GLY A 306 1.96 18.17 -19.29
N LEU A 307 0.81 18.79 -18.97
CA LEU A 307 0.04 19.64 -19.89
C LEU A 307 0.88 20.79 -20.43
N VAL A 308 1.51 21.58 -19.54
CA VAL A 308 2.30 22.75 -19.96
C VAL A 308 3.48 22.32 -20.83
N HIS A 309 4.22 21.29 -20.41
CA HIS A 309 5.36 20.79 -21.17
C HIS A 309 4.95 20.32 -22.58
N CYS A 310 3.89 19.51 -22.69
CA CYS A 310 3.41 19.05 -24.00
C CYS A 310 2.93 20.22 -24.87
N SER A 311 2.17 21.17 -24.31
CA SER A 311 1.70 22.33 -25.06
C SER A 311 2.82 23.26 -25.55
N ILE A 312 3.91 23.41 -24.79
CA ILE A 312 5.11 24.15 -25.26
C ILE A 312 5.72 23.45 -26.47
N LEU A 313 5.84 22.12 -26.44
CA LEU A 313 6.42 21.33 -27.54
C LEU A 313 5.54 21.31 -28.79
N ILE A 314 4.22 21.32 -28.63
CA ILE A 314 3.28 21.41 -29.76
C ILE A 314 3.30 22.83 -30.38
N GLY A 315 3.39 23.88 -29.54
CA GLY A 315 3.45 25.27 -29.99
C GLY A 315 2.13 25.86 -30.50
N ASP A 316 1.00 25.18 -30.27
CA ASP A 316 -0.34 25.59 -30.73
C ASP A 316 -1.15 26.36 -29.67
N THR A 317 -0.64 26.48 -28.45
CA THR A 317 -1.37 27.04 -27.31
C THR A 317 -0.86 28.45 -26.98
N GLU A 318 -1.79 29.38 -26.74
CA GLU A 318 -1.43 30.75 -26.38
C GLU A 318 -0.57 30.83 -25.10
N LYS A 319 0.53 31.59 -25.16
CA LYS A 319 1.48 31.77 -24.05
C LYS A 319 0.80 32.23 -22.75
N ALA A 320 -0.24 33.05 -22.84
CA ALA A 320 -1.00 33.54 -21.69
C ALA A 320 -1.71 32.40 -20.93
N ILE A 321 -2.26 31.42 -21.65
CA ILE A 321 -2.92 30.25 -21.08
C ILE A 321 -1.88 29.40 -20.33
N LEU A 322 -0.75 29.11 -20.97
CA LEU A 322 0.34 28.34 -20.36
C LEU A 322 0.89 29.00 -19.10
N LYS A 323 1.08 30.34 -19.14
CA LYS A 323 1.52 31.11 -17.97
C LYS A 323 0.53 30.99 -16.80
N LYS A 324 -0.78 30.99 -17.08
CA LYS A 324 -1.81 30.78 -16.05
C LYS A 324 -1.69 29.39 -15.40
N HIS A 325 -1.48 28.33 -16.20
CA HIS A 325 -1.27 26.98 -15.65
C HIS A 325 -0.03 26.88 -14.77
N ILE A 326 1.08 27.51 -15.19
CA ILE A 326 2.33 27.59 -14.39
C ILE A 326 2.08 28.32 -13.07
N GLN A 327 1.40 29.47 -13.09
CA GLN A 327 1.09 30.25 -11.89
C GLN A 327 0.22 29.47 -10.90
N LEU A 328 -0.82 28.78 -11.39
CA LEU A 328 -1.68 27.93 -10.56
C LEU A 328 -0.89 26.76 -9.95
N GLY A 329 -0.03 26.12 -10.74
CA GLY A 329 0.86 25.06 -10.26
C GLY A 329 1.83 25.55 -9.18
N ASN A 330 2.45 26.71 -9.38
CA ASN A 330 3.33 27.35 -8.41
C ASN A 330 2.61 27.71 -7.10
N ALA A 331 1.39 28.25 -7.18
CA ALA A 331 0.59 28.55 -6.00
C ALA A 331 0.27 27.27 -5.20
N LEU A 332 -0.12 26.20 -5.90
CA LEU A 332 -0.42 24.91 -5.29
C LEU A 332 0.84 24.27 -4.67
N ALA A 333 1.97 24.28 -5.37
CA ALA A 333 3.24 23.76 -4.86
C ALA A 333 3.68 24.49 -3.58
N ASN A 334 3.52 25.83 -3.55
CA ASN A 334 3.77 26.64 -2.34
C ASN A 334 2.86 26.26 -1.18
N GLN A 335 1.55 26.11 -1.44
CA GLN A 335 0.57 25.70 -0.42
C GLN A 335 0.94 24.33 0.19
N MET A 336 1.41 23.41 -0.64
CA MET A 336 1.82 22.07 -0.23
C MET A 336 3.24 21.99 0.34
N LYS A 337 3.99 23.11 0.32
CA LYS A 337 5.43 23.16 0.65
C LYS A 337 6.26 22.16 -0.17
N ASN A 338 5.90 21.99 -1.44
CA ASN A 338 6.57 21.08 -2.36
C ASN A 338 7.63 21.82 -3.18
N GLU A 339 8.84 21.91 -2.62
CA GLU A 339 9.98 22.61 -3.22
C GLU A 339 10.37 22.04 -4.58
N THR A 340 10.33 20.71 -4.75
CA THR A 340 10.62 20.05 -6.03
C THR A 340 9.73 20.59 -7.15
N TYR A 341 8.43 20.75 -6.89
CA TYR A 341 7.53 21.28 -7.91
C TYR A 341 7.65 22.79 -8.13
N LEU A 342 8.15 23.56 -7.16
CA LEU A 342 8.53 24.96 -7.40
C LEU A 342 9.65 25.05 -8.43
N HIS A 343 10.68 24.21 -8.32
CA HIS A 343 11.73 24.11 -9.33
C HIS A 343 11.19 23.67 -10.70
N VAL A 344 10.29 22.68 -10.73
CA VAL A 344 9.64 22.22 -11.97
C VAL A 344 8.92 23.36 -12.69
N PHE A 345 8.09 24.13 -11.98
CA PHE A 345 7.34 25.22 -12.60
C PHE A 345 8.22 26.40 -12.97
N HIS A 346 9.32 26.65 -12.25
CA HIS A 346 10.33 27.61 -12.66
C HIS A 346 11.02 27.19 -13.98
N LEU A 347 11.39 25.91 -14.12
CA LEU A 347 11.92 25.38 -15.37
C LEU A 347 10.94 25.53 -16.54
N LEU A 348 9.66 25.26 -16.32
CA LEU A 348 8.62 25.47 -17.33
C LEU A 348 8.46 26.95 -17.71
N GLU A 349 8.63 27.87 -16.76
CA GLU A 349 8.62 29.30 -17.04
C GLU A 349 9.82 29.74 -17.88
N ILE A 350 11.02 29.22 -17.60
CA ILE A 350 12.20 29.45 -18.46
C ILE A 350 11.94 28.89 -19.85
N MET A 351 11.45 27.66 -19.95
CA MET A 351 11.17 26.98 -21.23
C MET A 351 10.15 27.74 -22.08
N LEU A 352 9.10 28.30 -21.45
CA LEU A 352 8.04 29.08 -22.11
C LEU A 352 8.54 30.44 -22.64
N ASN A 353 9.54 31.03 -21.97
CA ASN A 353 10.09 32.35 -22.32
C ASN A 353 11.29 32.27 -23.27
N HIS A 354 12.07 31.21 -23.16
CA HIS A 354 13.34 31.04 -23.83
C HIS A 354 13.50 29.58 -24.29
N SER A 355 12.66 29.18 -25.24
CA SER A 355 12.66 27.84 -25.84
C SER A 355 14.08 27.40 -26.18
N GLN A 356 14.56 26.32 -25.55
CA GLN A 356 15.91 25.75 -25.73
C GLN A 356 17.08 26.71 -25.46
N SER A 357 16.93 27.63 -24.51
CA SER A 357 18.04 28.51 -24.12
C SER A 357 19.03 27.83 -23.17
N ASP A 358 20.27 28.28 -23.21
CA ASP A 358 21.30 27.90 -22.24
C ASP A 358 20.85 28.13 -20.79
N ALA A 359 19.96 29.10 -20.54
CA ALA A 359 19.43 29.38 -19.20
C ALA A 359 18.62 28.20 -18.62
N TYR A 360 17.87 27.47 -19.46
CA TYR A 360 17.12 26.29 -19.01
C TYR A 360 18.08 25.19 -18.55
N TYR A 361 19.06 24.86 -19.40
CA TYR A 361 20.01 23.79 -19.11
C TYR A 361 20.99 24.16 -18.00
N GLN A 362 21.36 25.44 -17.87
CA GLN A 362 22.14 25.94 -16.73
C GLN A 362 21.39 25.75 -15.41
N TYR A 363 20.12 26.13 -15.34
CA TYR A 363 19.32 25.93 -14.14
C TYR A 363 19.11 24.44 -13.82
N LEU A 364 18.88 23.64 -14.86
CA LEU A 364 18.74 22.19 -14.73
C LEU A 364 20.00 21.56 -14.11
N GLU A 365 21.18 21.88 -14.65
CA GLU A 365 22.48 21.36 -14.21
C GLU A 365 22.86 21.83 -12.81
N GLN A 366 22.74 23.13 -12.54
CA GLN A 366 23.33 23.76 -11.35
C GLN A 366 22.40 23.76 -10.13
N THR A 367 21.09 23.67 -10.34
CA THR A 367 20.09 23.82 -9.27
C THR A 367 19.21 22.58 -9.15
N PHE A 368 18.53 22.20 -10.25
CA PHE A 368 17.45 21.23 -10.13
C PHE A 368 17.93 19.79 -9.99
N LEU A 369 18.93 19.34 -10.76
CA LEU A 369 19.49 17.99 -10.62
C LEU A 369 20.11 17.78 -9.22
N PRO A 370 20.91 18.70 -8.64
CA PRO A 370 21.35 18.61 -7.25
C PRO A 370 20.21 18.46 -6.25
N HIS A 371 19.16 19.28 -6.37
CA HIS A 371 17.95 19.18 -5.54
C HIS A 371 17.29 17.80 -5.63
N LEU A 372 17.20 17.22 -6.83
CA LEU A 372 16.62 15.88 -7.02
C LEU A 372 17.48 14.79 -6.37
N HIS A 373 18.81 14.91 -6.41
CA HIS A 373 19.71 14.00 -5.70
C HIS A 373 19.55 14.11 -4.18
N GLU A 374 19.48 15.32 -3.63
CA GLU A 374 19.31 15.56 -2.19
C GLU A 374 17.94 15.06 -1.68
N THR A 375 16.89 15.25 -2.48
CA THR A 375 15.52 14.83 -2.11
C THR A 375 15.21 13.38 -2.46
N GLY A 376 16.10 12.66 -3.14
CA GLY A 376 15.91 11.25 -3.51
C GLY A 376 14.78 11.01 -4.52
N GLN A 377 14.46 11.99 -5.37
CA GLN A 377 13.36 11.93 -6.34
C GLN A 377 13.78 11.19 -7.63
N GLU A 378 14.10 9.90 -7.49
CA GLU A 378 14.69 9.04 -8.54
C GLU A 378 13.91 9.06 -9.88
N SER A 379 12.58 9.08 -9.84
CA SER A 379 11.75 9.07 -11.06
C SER A 379 11.91 10.34 -11.89
N LEU A 380 11.96 11.51 -11.24
CA LEU A 380 12.21 12.79 -11.91
C LEU A 380 13.67 12.89 -12.33
N LEU A 381 14.60 12.44 -11.48
CA LEU A 381 16.03 12.43 -11.77
C LEU A 381 16.31 11.73 -13.10
N LEU A 382 15.78 10.52 -13.30
CA LEU A 382 15.97 9.75 -14.53
C LEU A 382 15.42 10.46 -15.79
N ILE A 383 14.31 11.19 -15.67
CA ILE A 383 13.73 11.96 -16.77
C ILE A 383 14.67 13.11 -17.17
N TYR A 384 15.07 13.91 -16.19
CA TYR A 384 15.84 15.13 -16.43
C TYR A 384 17.32 14.86 -16.76
N GLU A 385 17.91 13.78 -16.22
CA GLU A 385 19.24 13.34 -16.62
C GLU A 385 19.26 12.83 -18.06
N LYS A 386 18.21 12.15 -18.52
CA LYS A 386 18.09 11.77 -19.94
C LYS A 386 17.99 13.02 -20.82
N GLU A 387 17.22 14.01 -20.41
CA GLU A 387 17.05 15.27 -21.15
C GLU A 387 18.37 16.05 -21.27
N ILE A 388 19.10 16.24 -20.16
CA ILE A 388 20.38 16.94 -20.17
C ILE A 388 21.46 16.16 -20.92
N PHE A 389 21.45 14.83 -20.85
CA PHE A 389 22.33 13.98 -21.66
C PHE A 389 22.13 14.22 -23.16
N HIS A 390 20.88 14.29 -23.62
CA HIS A 390 20.59 14.60 -25.01
C HIS A 390 21.08 16.00 -25.39
N TYR A 391 20.91 17.00 -24.53
CA TYR A 391 21.43 18.34 -24.75
C TYR A 391 22.96 18.38 -24.84
N TYR A 392 23.68 17.70 -23.95
CA TYR A 392 25.14 17.62 -24.03
C TYR A 392 25.60 16.97 -25.34
N ARG A 393 24.89 15.92 -25.81
CA ARG A 393 25.21 15.30 -27.08
C ARG A 393 24.95 16.19 -28.28
N THR A 394 23.84 16.93 -28.31
CA THR A 394 23.50 17.81 -29.44
C THR A 394 24.36 19.09 -29.47
N THR A 395 24.85 19.54 -28.31
CA THR A 395 25.77 20.69 -28.20
C THR A 395 27.26 20.31 -28.19
N SER A 396 27.60 19.04 -28.49
CA SER A 396 28.97 18.52 -28.55
C SER A 396 29.77 18.58 -27.23
N GLN A 397 29.09 18.66 -26.09
CA GLN A 397 29.68 18.59 -24.75
C GLN A 397 29.90 17.12 -24.32
N TYR A 398 30.71 16.38 -25.08
CA TYR A 398 30.84 14.93 -24.92
C TYR A 398 31.45 14.48 -23.58
N GLU A 399 32.33 15.28 -22.98
CA GLU A 399 32.91 14.97 -21.65
C GLU A 399 31.84 14.93 -20.56
N LYS A 400 30.96 15.94 -20.52
CA LYS A 400 29.83 15.97 -19.58
C LYS A 400 28.86 14.82 -19.80
N ALA A 401 28.57 14.49 -21.07
CA ALA A 401 27.74 13.33 -21.40
C ALA A 401 28.38 12.00 -20.93
N ALA A 402 29.70 11.85 -21.06
CA ALA A 402 30.43 10.66 -20.61
C ALA A 402 30.48 10.57 -19.08
N GLU A 403 30.70 11.69 -18.38
CA GLU A 403 30.66 11.74 -16.91
C GLU A 403 29.29 11.33 -16.38
N LEU A 404 28.21 11.87 -16.95
CA LEU A 404 26.85 11.49 -16.58
C LEU A 404 26.58 10.00 -16.84
N ALA A 405 26.98 9.47 -18.00
CA ALA A 405 26.82 8.05 -18.34
C ALA A 405 27.65 7.12 -17.42
N SER A 406 28.81 7.57 -16.95
CA SER A 406 29.68 6.78 -16.06
C SER A 406 29.00 6.43 -14.73
N LYS A 407 28.16 7.32 -14.18
CA LYS A 407 27.40 7.11 -12.94
C LYS A 407 26.47 5.89 -13.04
N TYR A 408 25.87 5.70 -14.20
CA TYR A 408 24.96 4.58 -14.48
C TYR A 408 25.70 3.24 -14.68
N MET A 409 26.95 3.30 -15.18
CA MET A 409 27.79 2.12 -15.36
C MET A 409 28.47 1.68 -14.06
N SER A 410 28.75 2.60 -13.13
CA SER A 410 29.31 2.26 -11.81
C SER A 410 28.28 1.71 -10.82
N ALA A 411 26.99 2.01 -10.99
CA ALA A 411 25.90 1.54 -10.13
C ALA A 411 25.41 0.11 -10.46
N SER A 412 25.98 -0.53 -11.48
CA SER A 412 25.60 -1.86 -11.97
C SER A 412 26.60 -2.98 -11.60
N LEU A 413 27.53 -2.71 -10.68
CA LEU A 413 28.40 -3.67 -9.98
C LEU A 413 28.04 -3.72 -8.50
#